data_AF-A0A4U2DLZ5-F1
#
_entry.id   AF-A0A4U2DLZ5-F1
#
_cell.length_a   1.000
_cell.length_b   1.000
_cell.length_c   1.000
_cell.angle_alpha   90.00
_cell.angle_beta   90.00
_cell.angle_gamma   90.00
#
_symmetry.space_group_name_H-M   'P 1'
#
loop_
_entity.id
_entity.type
_entity.pdbx_description
1 polymer ?
#
loop_
_entity_poly.entity_id
_entity_poly.type
_entity_poly.pdbx_seq_one_letter_code
_entity_poly.pdbx_strand_id
1 'polypeptide(L)'
;TYLGIDAKTLDRYVTAAEIDPRRHEDSQWSIDIAEMYKVRNLLPNNLRKDDKFIRSEQQKTQVMVIQNQKGGVGKTVSAATIASGLATEFHQEYRIGLIDMDGQATLSMYYAPEAEQEGNLSVGDLMMKTFDLDEGETVEQVISEAFLETTIPNLRILPAAQSDRAMEGWFHEQVFGQT
;
A
#
# COMPACT_ATOMS: atom_id res chain seq x y z
N THR A 1 23.78 4.66 7.85
CA THR A 1 22.86 5.23 6.85
C THR A 1 21.97 4.13 6.28
N TYR A 2 20.71 4.41 5.94
CA TYR A 2 19.73 3.43 5.45
C TYR A 2 20.29 2.52 4.34
N LEU A 3 20.87 3.10 3.29
CA LEU A 3 21.45 2.35 2.16
C LEU A 3 22.79 1.65 2.43
N GLY A 4 23.44 1.89 3.57
CA GLY A 4 24.75 1.28 3.88
C GLY A 4 25.93 1.81 3.05
N ILE A 5 25.73 2.87 2.28
CA ILE A 5 26.78 3.56 1.51
C ILE A 5 27.23 4.84 2.22
N ASP A 6 28.45 5.29 1.90
CA ASP A 6 28.99 6.57 2.36
C ASP A 6 28.32 7.76 1.66
N ALA A 7 28.48 8.96 2.25
CA ALA A 7 27.83 10.18 1.78
C ALA A 7 28.26 10.59 0.35
N LYS A 8 29.53 10.39 -0.02
CA LYS A 8 30.04 10.75 -1.35
C LYS A 8 29.44 9.84 -2.42
N THR A 9 29.33 8.54 -2.12
CA THR A 9 28.66 7.58 -2.99
C THR A 9 27.17 7.92 -3.11
N LEU A 10 26.50 8.26 -2.01
CA LEU A 10 25.10 8.69 -2.01
C LEU A 10 24.88 9.92 -2.91
N ASP A 11 25.65 11.00 -2.72
CA ASP A 11 25.56 12.22 -3.52
C ASP A 11 25.74 11.96 -5.03
N ARG A 12 26.68 11.07 -5.38
CA ARG A 12 26.90 10.68 -6.77
C ARG A 12 25.65 10.07 -7.39
N TYR A 13 24.98 9.16 -6.69
CA TYR A 13 23.80 8.48 -7.24
C TYR A 13 22.51 9.32 -7.13
N VAL A 14 22.42 10.24 -6.16
CA VAL A 14 21.37 11.27 -6.12
C VAL A 14 21.46 12.17 -7.35
N THR A 15 22.66 12.63 -7.68
CA THR A 15 22.91 13.42 -8.90
C THR A 15 22.59 12.60 -10.16
N ALA A 16 23.00 11.33 -10.20
CA ALA A 16 22.72 10.44 -11.33
C ALA A 16 21.21 10.11 -11.49
N ALA A 17 20.44 10.22 -10.42
CA ALA A 17 18.98 10.09 -10.42
C ALA A 17 18.27 11.42 -10.76
N GLU A 18 19.01 12.47 -11.10
CA GLU A 18 18.50 13.80 -11.44
C GLU A 18 17.68 14.44 -10.31
N ILE A 19 18.04 14.11 -9.06
CA ILE A 19 17.40 14.67 -7.87
C ILE A 19 18.25 15.82 -7.35
N ASP A 20 17.62 16.97 -7.12
CA ASP A 20 18.20 18.03 -6.30
C ASP A 20 17.83 17.80 -4.83
N PRO A 21 18.79 17.37 -3.98
CA PRO A 21 18.53 17.09 -2.57
C PRO A 21 18.41 18.36 -1.72
N ARG A 22 18.59 19.56 -2.29
CA ARG A 22 18.47 20.84 -1.57
C ARG A 22 17.38 21.75 -2.13
N ARG A 23 16.47 21.19 -2.93
CA ARG A 23 15.32 21.91 -3.51
C ARG A 23 14.35 22.52 -2.49
N HIS A 24 14.47 22.14 -1.22
CA HIS A 24 13.61 22.58 -0.13
C HIS A 24 13.97 23.99 0.36
N GLU A 25 13.01 24.70 0.96
CA GLU A 25 13.17 26.10 1.36
C GLU A 25 14.33 26.35 2.32
N ASP A 26 14.65 25.37 3.17
CA ASP A 26 15.75 25.42 4.13
C ASP A 26 17.11 25.03 3.55
N SER A 27 17.15 24.62 2.27
CA SER A 27 18.34 24.08 1.59
C SER A 27 19.01 22.92 2.33
N GLN A 28 18.28 22.25 3.23
CA GLN A 28 18.80 21.07 3.93
C GLN A 28 18.95 19.92 2.91
N TRP A 29 20.02 19.14 3.05
CA TRP A 29 20.16 17.92 2.25
C TRP A 29 19.15 16.90 2.73
N SER A 30 18.17 16.58 1.88
CA SER A 30 17.17 15.56 2.14
C SER A 30 16.66 14.97 0.82
N ILE A 31 16.21 13.72 0.89
CA ILE A 31 15.50 13.03 -0.18
C ILE A 31 14.37 12.23 0.46
N ASP A 32 13.26 12.07 -0.24
CA ASP A 32 12.15 11.25 0.23
C ASP A 32 12.36 9.75 -0.06
N ILE A 33 11.42 8.91 0.38
CA ILE A 33 11.50 7.46 0.20
C ILE A 33 11.40 7.02 -1.26
N ALA A 34 10.62 7.73 -2.10
CA ALA A 34 10.50 7.42 -3.52
C ALA A 34 11.82 7.72 -4.25
N GLU A 35 12.42 8.86 -3.93
CA GLU A 35 13.76 9.27 -4.36
C GLU A 35 14.84 8.29 -3.88
N MET A 36 14.76 7.84 -2.63
CA MET A 36 15.65 6.81 -2.10
C MET A 36 15.59 5.52 -2.93
N TYR A 37 14.41 5.09 -3.35
CA TYR A 37 14.25 3.91 -4.23
C TYR A 37 14.80 4.16 -5.63
N LYS A 38 14.64 5.36 -6.21
CA LYS A 38 15.28 5.73 -7.49
C LYS A 38 16.80 5.62 -7.40
N VAL A 39 17.39 6.19 -6.34
CA VAL A 39 18.83 6.11 -6.06
C VAL A 39 19.29 4.65 -5.93
N ARG A 40 18.55 3.85 -5.16
CA ARG A 40 18.84 2.43 -4.95
C ARG A 40 18.78 1.60 -6.22
N ASN A 41 17.85 1.89 -7.13
CA ASN A 41 17.77 1.24 -8.45
C ASN A 41 19.02 1.48 -9.30
N LEU A 42 19.69 2.62 -9.14
CA LEU A 42 20.95 2.92 -9.84
C LEU A 42 22.19 2.29 -9.19
N LEU A 43 22.08 1.84 -7.93
CA LEU A 43 23.20 1.18 -7.26
C LEU A 43 23.52 -0.17 -7.93
N PRO A 44 24.80 -0.47 -8.20
CA PRO A 44 25.22 -1.81 -8.61
C PRO A 44 25.04 -2.80 -7.45
N ASN A 45 24.84 -4.08 -7.78
CA ASN A 45 24.51 -5.11 -6.80
C ASN A 45 25.52 -5.21 -5.64
N ASN A 46 26.82 -4.99 -5.91
CA ASN A 46 27.86 -5.04 -4.88
C ASN A 46 27.80 -3.90 -3.85
N LEU A 47 27.03 -2.83 -4.12
CA LEU A 47 26.78 -1.72 -3.21
C LEU A 47 25.40 -1.80 -2.53
N ARG A 48 24.57 -2.78 -2.90
CA ARG A 48 23.27 -2.99 -2.28
C ARG A 48 23.44 -3.86 -1.04
N LYS A 49 22.73 -3.53 0.04
CA LYS A 49 22.67 -4.36 1.25
C LYS A 49 21.98 -5.70 1.01
N ASP A 50 20.90 -5.66 0.22
CA ASP A 50 20.11 -6.80 -0.17
C ASP A 50 19.63 -6.59 -1.60
N ASP A 51 19.31 -7.67 -2.29
CA ASP A 51 18.64 -7.60 -3.59
C ASP A 51 17.17 -7.22 -3.43
N LYS A 52 16.62 -6.57 -4.46
CA LYS A 52 15.19 -6.31 -4.54
C LYS A 52 14.44 -7.62 -4.64
N PHE A 53 13.38 -7.79 -3.85
CA PHE A 53 12.56 -8.98 -3.92
C PHE A 53 11.78 -8.99 -5.23
N ILE A 54 12.01 -10.05 -6.02
CA ILE A 54 11.26 -10.36 -7.23
C ILE A 54 10.49 -11.64 -6.94
N ARG A 55 9.16 -11.54 -6.98
CA ARG A 55 8.30 -12.70 -6.77
C ARG A 55 8.43 -13.66 -7.96
N SER A 56 8.77 -14.91 -7.71
CA SER A 56 8.74 -15.95 -8.74
C SER A 56 7.32 -16.47 -8.97
N GLU A 57 7.09 -17.12 -10.12
CA GLU A 57 5.79 -17.74 -10.45
C GLU A 57 5.37 -18.83 -9.46
N GLN A 58 6.33 -19.45 -8.77
CA GLN A 58 6.08 -20.50 -7.77
C GLN A 58 5.70 -19.91 -6.40
N GLN A 59 5.87 -18.61 -6.19
CA GLN A 59 5.58 -17.93 -4.92
C GLN A 59 4.20 -17.26 -4.96
N LYS A 60 3.41 -17.51 -3.90
CA LYS A 60 2.09 -16.89 -3.73
C LYS A 60 2.16 -15.64 -2.84
N THR A 61 1.15 -14.76 -2.98
CA THR A 61 0.94 -13.65 -2.04
C THR A 61 0.79 -14.20 -0.63
N GLN A 62 1.51 -13.62 0.32
CA GLN A 62 1.30 -13.91 1.74
C GLN A 62 0.15 -13.04 2.22
N VAL A 63 -0.91 -13.67 2.75
CA VAL A 63 -2.10 -12.98 3.25
C VAL A 63 -2.09 -13.07 4.77
N MET A 64 -2.12 -11.92 5.44
CA MET A 64 -2.19 -11.83 6.90
C MET A 64 -3.50 -11.16 7.28
N VAL A 65 -4.19 -11.73 8.27
CA VAL A 65 -5.47 -11.22 8.74
C VAL A 65 -5.33 -10.88 10.22
N ILE A 66 -5.53 -9.60 10.57
CA ILE A 66 -5.46 -9.13 11.95
C ILE A 66 -6.88 -9.06 12.51
N GLN A 67 -7.25 -10.06 13.30
CA GLN A 67 -8.61 -10.22 13.82
C GLN A 67 -8.65 -10.31 15.34
N ASN A 68 -9.66 -9.66 15.91
CA ASN A 68 -10.00 -9.75 17.33
C ASN A 68 -11.44 -9.28 17.53
N GLN A 69 -12.24 -10.07 18.25
CA GLN A 69 -13.64 -9.77 18.54
C GLN A 69 -13.83 -8.54 19.43
N LYS A 70 -12.83 -8.18 20.25
CA LYS A 70 -12.90 -7.00 21.10
C LYS A 70 -12.57 -5.73 20.30
N GLY A 71 -13.43 -4.71 20.42
CA GLY A 71 -13.18 -3.36 19.90
C GLY A 71 -12.04 -2.67 20.67
N GLY A 72 -11.31 -1.76 20.02
CA GLY A 72 -10.30 -0.92 20.68
C GLY A 72 -9.02 -1.62 21.14
N VAL A 73 -8.73 -2.83 20.66
CA VAL A 73 -7.51 -3.60 21.00
C VAL A 73 -6.33 -3.36 20.04
N GLY A 74 -6.41 -2.32 19.21
CA GLY A 74 -5.31 -1.92 18.33
C GLY A 74 -5.23 -2.61 16.97
N LYS A 75 -6.23 -3.39 16.54
CA LYS A 75 -6.21 -4.12 15.24
C LYS A 75 -5.78 -3.25 14.05
N THR A 76 -6.47 -2.12 13.87
CA THR A 76 -6.24 -1.18 12.76
C THR A 76 -4.85 -0.57 12.83
N VAL A 77 -4.43 -0.14 14.02
CA VAL A 77 -3.09 0.45 14.24
C VAL A 77 -2.00 -0.60 14.01
N SER A 78 -2.22 -1.85 14.45
CA SER A 78 -1.30 -2.96 14.18
C SER A 78 -1.20 -3.25 12.68
N ALA A 79 -2.31 -3.27 11.95
CA ALA A 79 -2.31 -3.45 10.49
C ALA A 79 -1.53 -2.33 9.80
N ALA A 80 -1.86 -1.08 10.11
CA ALA A 80 -1.18 0.09 9.56
C ALA A 80 0.33 0.07 9.86
N THR A 81 0.72 -0.22 11.10
CA THR A 81 2.12 -0.24 11.56
C THR A 81 2.91 -1.39 10.95
N ILE A 82 2.34 -2.60 10.89
CA ILE A 82 3.01 -3.76 10.29
C ILE A 82 3.21 -3.52 8.80
N ALA A 83 2.20 -3.00 8.10
CA ALA A 83 2.28 -2.75 6.66
C ALA A 83 3.30 -1.65 6.32
N SER A 84 3.29 -0.52 7.04
CA SER A 84 4.29 0.53 6.83
C SER A 84 5.69 0.03 7.16
N GLY A 85 5.89 -0.67 8.28
CA GLY A 85 7.19 -1.24 8.65
C GLY A 85 7.71 -2.25 7.62
N LEU A 86 6.86 -3.15 7.12
CA LEU A 86 7.24 -4.10 6.06
C LEU A 86 7.60 -3.39 4.75
N ALA A 87 6.94 -2.27 4.44
CA ALA A 87 7.20 -1.50 3.23
C ALA A 87 8.50 -0.67 3.34
N THR A 88 8.77 -0.04 4.49
CA THR A 88 9.86 0.95 4.63
C THR A 88 11.17 0.38 5.16
N GLU A 89 11.12 -0.59 6.08
CA GLU A 89 12.30 -1.01 6.84
C GLU A 89 13.14 -2.07 6.11
N PHE A 90 12.58 -2.74 5.11
CA PHE A 90 13.26 -3.82 4.39
C PHE A 90 13.82 -3.34 3.05
N HIS A 91 15.10 -3.60 2.83
CA HIS A 91 15.79 -3.29 1.58
C HIS A 91 15.25 -4.07 0.37
N GLN A 92 14.57 -5.19 0.62
CA GLN A 92 13.91 -5.99 -0.40
C GLN A 92 12.76 -5.25 -1.12
N GLU A 93 12.29 -4.10 -0.60
CA GLU A 93 11.22 -3.29 -1.19
C GLU A 93 9.94 -4.12 -1.44
N TYR A 94 9.45 -4.80 -0.40
CA TYR A 94 8.25 -5.63 -0.52
C TYR A 94 7.07 -4.78 -0.97
N ARG A 95 6.29 -5.30 -1.92
CA ARG A 95 5.00 -4.71 -2.32
C ARG A 95 3.95 -5.11 -1.31
N ILE A 96 3.37 -4.15 -0.61
CA ILE A 96 2.41 -4.35 0.46
C ILE A 96 1.04 -3.82 0.02
N GLY A 97 0.00 -4.59 0.27
CA GLY A 97 -1.39 -4.18 0.12
C GLY A 97 -2.08 -4.23 1.48
N LEU A 98 -2.72 -3.14 1.86
CA LEU A 98 -3.67 -3.09 2.97
C LEU A 98 -5.09 -3.21 2.41
N ILE A 99 -5.94 -3.99 3.07
CA ILE A 99 -7.35 -4.10 2.72
C ILE A 99 -8.12 -3.73 3.99
N ASP A 100 -8.83 -2.60 3.95
CA ASP A 100 -9.74 -2.23 5.01
C ASP A 100 -11.06 -2.98 4.80
N MET A 101 -11.46 -3.81 5.75
CA MET A 101 -12.73 -4.56 5.72
C MET A 101 -13.69 -4.11 6.82
N ASP A 102 -13.40 -2.98 7.47
CA ASP A 102 -14.24 -2.43 8.51
C ASP A 102 -15.02 -1.25 7.94
N GLY A 103 -16.36 -1.33 7.93
CA GLY A 103 -17.23 -0.25 7.46
C GLY A 103 -17.18 1.03 8.33
N GLN A 104 -16.37 1.09 9.40
CA GLN A 104 -15.96 2.35 10.03
C GLN A 104 -14.87 3.09 9.23
N ALA A 105 -14.22 2.43 8.26
CA ALA A 105 -13.20 2.95 7.38
C ALA A 105 -11.98 3.58 8.09
N THR A 106 -11.68 3.15 9.32
CA THR A 106 -10.62 3.78 10.14
C THR A 106 -9.23 3.57 9.55
N LEU A 107 -8.97 2.44 8.89
CA LEU A 107 -7.68 2.22 8.22
C LEU A 107 -7.57 3.10 6.97
N SER A 108 -8.68 3.21 6.24
CA SER A 108 -8.80 4.05 5.05
C SER A 108 -8.51 5.51 5.38
N MET A 109 -9.04 6.03 6.50
CA MET A 109 -8.74 7.40 6.96
C MET A 109 -7.26 7.69 7.21
N TYR A 110 -6.43 6.68 7.50
CA TYR A 110 -4.98 6.90 7.69
C TYR A 110 -4.22 7.09 6.38
N TYR A 111 -4.65 6.45 5.30
CA TYR A 111 -3.87 6.36 4.06
C TYR A 111 -4.57 6.96 2.83
N ALA A 112 -5.90 7.01 2.82
CA ALA A 112 -6.73 7.52 1.73
C ALA A 112 -7.99 8.21 2.30
N PRO A 113 -7.84 9.35 3.02
CA PRO A 113 -8.96 10.00 3.72
C PRO A 113 -10.05 10.52 2.78
N GLU A 114 -9.71 10.84 1.53
CA GLU A 114 -10.66 11.36 0.53
C GLU A 114 -11.28 10.25 -0.33
N ALA A 115 -10.94 8.97 -0.08
CA ALA A 115 -11.33 7.85 -0.94
C ALA A 115 -12.84 7.80 -1.22
N GLU A 116 -13.66 7.92 -0.16
CA GLU A 116 -15.12 7.89 -0.24
C GLU A 116 -15.69 9.14 -0.92
N GLN A 117 -15.09 10.31 -0.70
CA GLN A 117 -15.55 11.57 -1.31
C GLN A 117 -15.28 11.61 -2.82
N GLU A 118 -14.17 11.01 -3.24
CA GLU A 118 -13.77 10.89 -4.64
C GLU A 118 -14.49 9.74 -5.37
N GLY A 119 -15.29 8.94 -4.65
CA GLY A 119 -16.06 7.83 -5.23
C GLY A 119 -15.19 6.65 -5.66
N ASN A 120 -14.03 6.46 -5.02
CA ASN A 120 -13.18 5.29 -5.27
C ASN A 120 -13.89 4.00 -4.82
N LEU A 121 -13.68 2.91 -5.56
CA LEU A 121 -14.26 1.61 -5.23
C LEU A 121 -13.79 1.11 -3.86
N SER A 122 -14.74 0.70 -3.02
CA SER A 122 -14.45 0.08 -1.74
C SER A 122 -14.18 -1.42 -1.88
N VAL A 123 -13.68 -2.04 -0.82
CA VAL A 123 -13.65 -3.50 -0.71
C VAL A 123 -15.03 -4.11 -0.89
N GLY A 124 -16.07 -3.42 -0.40
CA GLY A 124 -17.45 -3.89 -0.52
C GLY A 124 -17.92 -3.88 -1.95
N ASP A 125 -17.57 -2.83 -2.71
CA ASP A 125 -17.92 -2.75 -4.12
C ASP A 125 -17.32 -3.90 -4.92
N LEU A 126 -16.05 -4.22 -4.66
CA LEU A 126 -15.38 -5.35 -5.32
C LEU A 126 -15.99 -6.71 -4.91
N MET A 127 -16.31 -6.88 -3.63
CA MET A 127 -16.88 -8.13 -3.12
C MET A 127 -18.30 -8.38 -3.63
N MET A 128 -19.12 -7.34 -3.70
CA MET A 128 -20.50 -7.39 -4.21
C MET A 128 -20.58 -7.29 -5.73
N LYS A 129 -19.48 -6.94 -6.39
CA LYS A 129 -19.42 -6.67 -7.83
C LYS A 129 -20.38 -5.55 -8.25
N THR A 130 -20.43 -4.48 -7.46
CA THR A 130 -21.24 -3.27 -7.73
C THR A 130 -20.46 -2.25 -8.54
N PHE A 131 -19.73 -2.71 -9.55
CA PHE A 131 -18.97 -1.89 -10.48
C PHE A 131 -19.26 -2.34 -11.92
N ASP A 132 -19.23 -1.39 -12.84
CA ASP A 132 -19.31 -1.66 -14.27
C ASP A 132 -17.90 -1.75 -14.86
N LEU A 133 -17.76 -2.44 -15.99
CA LEU A 133 -16.52 -2.48 -16.76
C LEU A 133 -16.64 -1.54 -17.96
N ASP A 134 -15.65 -0.69 -18.14
CA ASP A 134 -15.52 0.11 -19.35
C ASP A 134 -15.11 -0.75 -20.55
N GLU A 135 -15.26 -0.21 -21.77
CA GLU A 135 -14.95 -0.95 -23.00
C GLU A 135 -13.47 -1.36 -23.05
N GLY A 136 -13.22 -2.68 -23.00
CA GLY A 136 -11.87 -3.25 -23.04
C GLY A 136 -11.19 -3.37 -21.67
N GLU A 137 -11.86 -2.95 -20.59
CA GLU A 137 -11.38 -3.09 -19.23
C GLU A 137 -11.59 -4.51 -18.69
N THR A 138 -10.60 -5.05 -17.98
CA THR A 138 -10.71 -6.34 -17.30
C THR A 138 -10.97 -6.18 -15.81
N VAL A 139 -11.56 -7.20 -15.20
CA VAL A 139 -11.81 -7.24 -13.74
C VAL A 139 -10.49 -7.10 -12.96
N GLU A 140 -9.40 -7.68 -13.45
CA GLU A 140 -8.09 -7.57 -12.82
C GLU A 140 -7.56 -6.12 -12.83
N GLN A 141 -7.88 -5.35 -13.88
CA GLN A 141 -7.52 -3.93 -13.97
C GLN A 141 -8.30 -3.13 -12.93
N VAL A 142 -9.64 -3.28 -12.89
CA VAL A 142 -10.48 -2.63 -11.87
C VAL A 142 -10.02 -2.94 -10.46
N ILE A 143 -9.77 -4.22 -10.15
CA ILE A 143 -9.27 -4.62 -8.83
C ILE A 143 -7.93 -3.95 -8.54
N SER A 144 -7.03 -3.89 -9.51
CA SER A 144 -5.71 -3.26 -9.32
C SER A 144 -5.80 -1.75 -9.12
N GLU A 145 -6.76 -1.08 -9.76
CA GLU A 145 -6.97 0.37 -9.69
C GLU A 145 -7.71 0.79 -8.42
N ALA A 146 -8.59 -0.06 -7.89
CA ALA A 146 -9.22 0.12 -6.58
C ALA A 146 -8.21 0.13 -5.40
N PHE A 147 -6.99 -0.40 -5.60
CA PHE A 147 -5.90 -0.22 -4.64
C PHE A 147 -5.24 1.16 -4.82
N LEU A 148 -5.62 2.10 -3.96
CA LEU A 148 -5.14 3.47 -3.97
C LEU A 148 -3.67 3.57 -3.52
N GLU A 149 -2.96 4.51 -4.11
CA GLU A 149 -1.58 4.81 -3.74
C GLU A 149 -1.52 5.53 -2.39
N THR A 150 -0.42 5.33 -1.67
CA THR A 150 -0.15 6.00 -0.40
C THR A 150 1.13 6.83 -0.52
N THR A 151 1.45 7.59 0.53
CA THR A 151 2.74 8.30 0.63
C THR A 151 3.95 7.35 0.68
N ILE A 152 3.74 6.05 0.91
CA ILE A 152 4.76 5.01 0.83
C ILE A 152 4.63 4.30 -0.54
N PRO A 153 5.62 4.43 -1.45
CA PRO A 153 5.47 4.05 -2.86
C PRO A 153 5.11 2.58 -3.13
N ASN A 154 5.56 1.68 -2.27
CA ASN A 154 5.34 0.23 -2.36
C ASN A 154 4.22 -0.27 -1.43
N LEU A 155 3.42 0.65 -0.88
CA LEU A 155 2.24 0.35 -0.07
C LEU A 155 1.00 0.93 -0.74
N ARG A 156 0.01 0.09 -1.00
CA ARG A 156 -1.31 0.51 -1.50
C ARG A 156 -2.41 0.07 -0.54
N ILE A 157 -3.55 0.76 -0.58
CA ILE A 157 -4.71 0.46 0.25
C ILE A 157 -5.96 0.25 -0.62
N LEU A 158 -6.66 -0.84 -0.40
CA LEU A 158 -8.04 -1.01 -0.83
C LEU A 158 -8.94 -0.45 0.29
N PRO A 159 -9.62 0.68 0.07
CA PRO A 159 -10.37 1.34 1.11
C PRO A 159 -11.68 0.60 1.44
N ALA A 160 -12.23 0.92 2.60
CA ALA A 160 -13.60 0.62 2.97
C ALA A 160 -14.45 1.90 2.87
N ALA A 161 -15.75 1.73 2.67
CA ALA A 161 -16.73 2.82 2.69
C ALA A 161 -17.76 2.61 3.80
N GLN A 162 -18.49 3.66 4.20
CA GLN A 162 -19.55 3.50 5.21
C GLN A 162 -20.70 2.61 4.71
N SER A 163 -20.94 2.60 3.40
CA SER A 163 -21.89 1.71 2.71
C SER A 163 -21.57 0.22 2.91
N ASP A 164 -20.30 -0.13 3.15
CA ASP A 164 -19.86 -1.52 3.33
C ASP A 164 -20.52 -2.22 4.53
N ARG A 165 -21.05 -1.45 5.49
CA ARG A 165 -21.83 -2.02 6.60
C ARG A 165 -23.08 -2.76 6.12
N ALA A 166 -23.64 -2.37 4.97
CA ALA A 166 -24.78 -3.06 4.38
C ALA A 166 -24.42 -4.48 3.91
N MET A 167 -23.12 -4.77 3.69
CA MET A 167 -22.68 -6.11 3.35
C MET A 167 -23.02 -7.14 4.40
N GLU A 168 -22.98 -6.80 5.68
CA GLU A 168 -23.35 -7.73 6.75
C GLU A 168 -24.78 -8.25 6.55
N GLY A 169 -25.71 -7.36 6.19
CA GLY A 169 -27.10 -7.73 5.88
C GLY A 169 -27.20 -8.67 4.69
N TRP A 170 -26.49 -8.35 3.60
CA TRP A 170 -26.45 -9.20 2.40
C TRP A 170 -25.85 -10.59 2.69
N PHE A 171 -24.76 -10.67 3.45
CA PHE A 171 -24.16 -11.94 3.87
C PHE A 171 -25.12 -12.76 4.72
N HIS A 172 -25.81 -12.11 5.66
CA HIS A 172 -26.82 -12.78 6.47
C HIS A 172 -27.96 -13.35 5.62
N GLU A 173 -28.48 -12.60 4.65
CA GLU A 173 -29.53 -13.09 3.74
C GLU A 173 -29.05 -14.25 2.86
N GLN A 174 -27.84 -14.19 2.30
CA GLN A 174 -27.32 -15.26 1.44
C GLN A 174 -27.00 -16.55 2.21
N VAL A 175 -26.48 -16.44 3.43
CA VAL A 175 -26.07 -17.58 4.25
C VAL A 175 -27.26 -18.22 4.98
N PHE A 176 -28.22 -17.41 5.45
CA PHE A 176 -29.32 -17.90 6.29
C PHE A 176 -30.70 -17.86 5.59
N GLY A 177 -30.82 -17.25 4.41
CA GLY A 177 -32.05 -17.27 3.59
C GLY A 177 -32.19 -18.49 2.68
N GLN A 178 -31.21 -19.40 2.68
CA GLN A 178 -31.26 -20.67 1.93
C GLN A 178 -31.81 -21.86 2.75
N THR A 179 -32.35 -21.62 3.94
CA THR A 179 -33.20 -22.60 4.67
C THR A 179 -34.67 -22.35 4.41
#